data_AF-A0A661W5N0-F1
#
_entry.id   AF-A0A661W5N0-F1
#
_cell.length_a   1.000
_cell.length_b   1.000
_cell.length_c   1.000
_cell.angle_alpha   90.00
_cell.angle_beta   90.00
_cell.angle_gamma   90.00
#
_symmetry.space_group_name_H-M   'P 1'
#
loop_
_entity.id
_entity.type
_entity.pdbx_description
1 polymer ?
#
loop_
_entity_poly.entity_id
_entity_poly.type
_entity_poly.pdbx_seq_one_letter_code
_entity_poly.pdbx_strand_id
1 'polypeptide(L)'
;MARVSAPANPSTIVLLRVLHGFIALIMIGAVAVVYRSAASQTYDAWLWLATGALLIEGIAVTLNKGDCPLTYLSRRHGDRKAFFELFLPKRAAKQMFKVNAAAIAIGYLCLLISLVV
;
A
#
# COMPACT_ATOMS: atom_id res chain seq x y z
N MET A 1 7.24 -20.17 22.24
CA MET A 1 6.17 -21.14 21.92
C MET A 1 5.55 -20.79 20.57
N ALA A 2 6.03 -21.41 19.48
CA ALA A 2 5.44 -21.24 18.15
C ALA A 2 4.22 -22.16 18.04
N ARG A 3 3.00 -21.59 18.08
CA ARG A 3 1.79 -22.35 17.73
C ARG A 3 1.87 -22.65 16.23
N VAL A 4 1.99 -23.94 15.90
CA VAL A 4 1.76 -24.49 14.57
C VAL A 4 0.35 -24.09 14.15
N SER A 5 0.27 -23.34 13.06
CA SER A 5 -0.97 -22.90 12.42
C SER A 5 -1.80 -24.10 11.96
N ALA A 6 -3.13 -23.98 12.05
CA ALA A 6 -4.07 -24.83 11.33
C ALA A 6 -3.64 -25.01 9.85
N PRO A 7 -3.99 -26.15 9.21
CA PRO A 7 -3.62 -26.39 7.81
C PRO A 7 -4.03 -25.20 6.94
N ALA A 8 -3.13 -24.79 6.04
CA ALA A 8 -3.33 -23.66 5.14
C ALA A 8 -4.64 -23.85 4.37
N ASN A 9 -5.68 -23.09 4.72
CA ASN A 9 -6.93 -23.10 3.96
C ASN A 9 -6.69 -22.28 2.67
N PRO A 10 -6.70 -22.91 1.48
CA PRO A 10 -6.43 -22.22 0.22
C PRO A 10 -7.34 -21.01 0.02
N SER A 11 -8.59 -21.10 0.46
CA SER A 11 -9.58 -20.03 0.35
C SER A 11 -9.21 -18.81 1.19
N THR A 12 -8.63 -19.00 2.38
CA THR A 12 -8.16 -17.89 3.23
C THR A 12 -6.99 -17.15 2.59
N ILE A 13 -6.07 -17.87 1.95
CA ILE A 13 -4.93 -17.27 1.24
C ILE A 13 -5.41 -16.43 0.05
N VAL A 14 -6.35 -16.96 -0.74
CA VAL A 14 -6.95 -16.21 -1.86
C VAL A 14 -7.67 -14.97 -1.35
N LEU A 15 -8.46 -15.09 -0.27
CA LEU A 15 -9.16 -13.95 0.33
C LEU A 15 -8.18 -12.84 0.76
N LEU A 16 -7.07 -13.20 1.43
CA LEU A 16 -6.06 -12.23 1.85
C LEU A 16 -5.40 -11.52 0.66
N ARG A 17 -5.16 -12.25 -0.44
CA ARG A 17 -4.60 -11.66 -1.68
C ARG A 17 -5.58 -10.73 -2.38
N VAL A 18 -6.86 -11.10 -2.45
CA VAL A 18 -7.92 -10.26 -3.03
C VAL A 18 -8.10 -8.99 -2.19
N LEU A 19 -8.16 -9.12 -0.87
CA LEU A 19 -8.25 -7.98 0.04
C LEU A 19 -7.05 -7.04 -0.12
N HIS A 20 -5.84 -7.59 -0.21
CA HIS A 20 -4.63 -6.81 -0.44
C HIS A 20 -4.67 -6.08 -1.79
N GLY A 21 -5.12 -6.76 -2.85
CA GLY A 21 -5.32 -6.14 -4.15
C GLY A 21 -6.32 -4.98 -4.10
N PHE A 22 -7.41 -5.13 -3.35
CA PHE A 22 -8.40 -4.07 -3.17
C PHE A 22 -7.82 -2.87 -2.41
N ILE A 23 -7.06 -3.09 -1.33
CA ILE A 23 -6.35 -2.03 -0.62
C ILE A 23 -5.36 -1.33 -1.55
N ALA A 24 -4.60 -2.08 -2.35
CA ALA A 24 -3.66 -1.51 -3.31
C ALA A 24 -4.35 -0.60 -4.34
N LEU A 25 -5.53 -0.99 -4.85
CA LEU A 25 -6.33 -0.15 -5.74
C LEU A 25 -6.80 1.13 -5.06
N ILE A 26 -7.26 1.06 -3.80
CA ILE A 26 -7.63 2.25 -3.03
C ILE A 26 -6.43 3.18 -2.87
N MET A 27 -5.25 2.64 -2.54
CA MET A 27 -4.03 3.45 -2.38
C MET A 27 -3.61 4.12 -3.68
N ILE A 28 -3.69 3.42 -4.82
CA ILE A 28 -3.44 4.02 -6.14
C ILE A 28 -4.43 5.15 -6.42
N GLY A 29 -5.71 4.94 -6.11
CA GLY A 29 -6.75 5.97 -6.21
C GLY A 29 -6.46 7.18 -5.32
N ALA A 30 -6.01 6.95 -4.09
CA ALA A 30 -5.63 8.02 -3.16
C ALA A 30 -4.45 8.85 -3.69
N VAL A 31 -3.42 8.21 -4.26
CA VAL A 31 -2.31 8.92 -4.93
C VAL A 31 -2.83 9.75 -6.09
N ALA A 32 -3.71 9.19 -6.93
CA ALA A 32 -4.32 9.92 -8.03
C ALA A 32 -5.13 11.14 -7.56
N VAL A 33 -5.84 11.05 -6.43
CA VAL A 33 -6.53 12.20 -5.81
C VAL A 33 -5.53 13.28 -5.40
N VAL A 34 -4.39 12.93 -4.78
CA VAL A 34 -3.35 13.91 -4.42
C VAL A 34 -2.85 14.66 -5.67
N TYR A 35 -2.52 13.94 -6.74
CA TYR A 35 -2.09 14.56 -8.00
C TYR A 35 -3.19 15.41 -8.65
N ARG A 36 -4.44 14.93 -8.65
CA ARG A 36 -5.61 15.69 -9.14
C ARG A 36 -5.76 17.00 -8.36
N SER A 37 -5.71 16.93 -7.04
CA SER A 37 -5.82 18.09 -6.15
C SER A 37 -4.71 19.09 -6.35
N ALA A 38 -3.46 18.63 -6.56
CA ALA A 38 -2.33 19.50 -6.90
C ALA A 38 -2.55 20.20 -8.25
N ALA A 39 -3.03 19.47 -9.27
CA ALA A 39 -3.24 20.02 -10.60
C ALA A 39 -4.44 20.98 -10.70
N SER A 40 -5.52 20.72 -9.96
CA SER A 40 -6.73 21.56 -9.97
C SER A 40 -6.82 22.56 -8.83
N GLN A 41 -5.82 22.59 -7.94
CA GLN A 41 -5.82 23.39 -6.70
C GLN A 41 -7.10 23.18 -5.86
N THR A 42 -7.60 21.94 -5.82
CA THR A 42 -8.81 21.57 -5.05
C THR A 42 -8.44 20.81 -3.78
N TYR A 43 -8.78 21.39 -2.62
CA TYR A 43 -8.45 20.85 -1.30
C TYR A 43 -9.73 20.41 -0.56
N ASP A 44 -10.40 19.39 -1.11
CA ASP A 44 -11.69 18.88 -0.63
C ASP A 44 -11.54 17.76 0.40
N ALA A 45 -12.67 17.27 0.92
CA ALA A 45 -12.68 16.14 1.87
C ALA A 45 -12.03 14.86 1.29
N TRP A 46 -12.06 14.67 -0.03
CA TRP A 46 -11.43 13.52 -0.69
C TRP A 46 -9.91 13.55 -0.57
N LEU A 47 -9.29 14.73 -0.69
CA LEU A 47 -7.86 14.89 -0.43
C LEU A 47 -7.51 14.49 1.01
N TRP A 48 -8.26 14.99 2.00
CA TRP A 48 -7.99 14.66 3.41
C TRP A 48 -8.15 13.17 3.71
N LEU A 49 -9.17 12.52 3.14
CA LEU A 49 -9.36 11.06 3.25
C LEU A 49 -8.23 10.29 2.58
N ALA A 50 -7.83 10.69 1.36
CA ALA A 50 -6.71 10.11 0.65
C ALA A 50 -5.41 10.25 1.45
N THR A 51 -5.17 11.43 2.03
CA THR A 51 -4.01 11.70 2.86
C THR A 51 -3.98 10.86 4.13
N GLY A 52 -5.10 10.78 4.85
CA GLY A 52 -5.21 9.91 6.02
C GLY A 52 -4.95 8.45 5.69
N ALA A 53 -5.54 7.95 4.60
CA ALA A 53 -5.35 6.57 4.15
C ALA A 53 -3.88 6.26 3.78
N LEU A 54 -3.24 7.16 3.01
CA LEU A 54 -1.83 7.02 2.63
C LEU A 54 -0.88 7.09 3.83
N LEU A 55 -1.17 7.94 4.81
CA LEU A 55 -0.38 8.04 6.04
C LEU A 55 -0.50 6.78 6.90
N ILE A 56 -1.72 6.29 7.13
CA ILE A 56 -1.96 5.10 7.95
C ILE A 56 -1.25 3.89 7.32
N GLU A 57 -1.44 3.65 6.02
CA GLU A 57 -0.80 2.54 5.33
C GLU A 57 0.73 2.74 5.26
N GLY A 58 1.19 3.95 4.96
CA GLY A 58 2.61 4.29 4.92
C GLY A 58 3.33 4.01 6.25
N ILE A 59 2.71 4.39 7.38
CA ILE A 59 3.19 4.07 8.72
C ILE A 59 3.20 2.55 8.93
N ALA A 60 2.10 1.85 8.63
CA ALA A 60 1.99 0.41 8.82
C ALA A 60 3.06 -0.37 8.03
N VAL A 61 3.30 0.01 6.78
CA VAL A 61 4.32 -0.60 5.91
C VAL A 61 5.74 -0.26 6.41
N THR A 62 5.98 0.97 6.84
CA THR A 62 7.30 1.37 7.37
C THR A 62 7.65 0.61 8.64
N LEU A 63 6.70 0.50 9.58
CA LEU A 63 6.87 -0.29 10.82
C LEU A 63 7.13 -1.77 10.53
N ASN A 64 6.60 -2.28 9.43
CA ASN A 64 6.80 -3.66 9.00
C ASN A 64 7.94 -3.80 7.96
N LYS A 65 8.93 -2.89 7.98
CA LYS A 65 10.18 -2.95 7.21
C LYS A 65 9.98 -2.98 5.69
N GLY A 66 8.93 -2.34 5.18
CA GLY A 66 8.60 -2.29 3.76
C GLY A 66 7.70 -3.43 3.28
N ASP A 67 7.37 -4.38 4.14
CA ASP A 67 6.31 -5.36 3.89
C ASP A 67 4.97 -4.78 4.33
N CYS A 68 3.88 -5.04 3.61
CA CYS A 68 2.53 -4.74 4.11
C CYS A 68 2.19 -5.63 5.33
N PRO A 69 1.48 -5.13 6.35
CA PRO A 69 1.06 -5.91 7.52
C PRO A 69 0.27 -7.18 7.15
N LEU A 70 -0.51 -7.16 6.07
CA LEU A 70 -1.22 -8.34 5.57
C LEU A 70 -0.27 -9.49 5.22
N THR A 71 0.97 -9.22 4.81
CA THR A 71 1.97 -10.26 4.51
C THR A 71 2.29 -11.09 5.75
N TYR A 72 2.31 -10.48 6.94
CA TYR A 72 2.49 -11.24 8.20
C TYR A 72 1.32 -12.19 8.45
N LEU A 73 0.10 -11.72 8.20
CA LEU A 73 -1.11 -12.53 8.33
C LEU A 73 -1.14 -13.69 7.32
N SER A 74 -0.76 -13.43 6.06
CA SER A 74 -0.63 -14.44 5.01
C SER A 74 0.42 -15.49 5.35
N ARG A 75 1.59 -15.08 5.88
CA ARG A 75 2.65 -15.98 6.38
C ARG A 75 2.16 -16.90 7.49
N ARG A 76 1.35 -16.38 8.41
CA ARG A 76 0.74 -17.18 9.50
C ARG A 76 -0.19 -18.27 8.98
N HIS A 77 -0.81 -18.06 7.82
CA HIS A 77 -1.70 -19.01 7.14
C HIS A 77 -0.97 -19.87 6.09
N GLY A 78 0.37 -19.84 6.05
CA GLY A 78 1.18 -20.69 5.17
C GLY A 78 1.50 -20.10 3.80
N ASP A 79 1.06 -18.88 3.49
CA ASP A 79 1.45 -18.20 2.25
C ASP A 79 2.83 -17.56 2.40
N ARG A 80 3.79 -18.05 1.61
CA ARG A 80 5.19 -17.60 1.67
C ARG A 80 5.51 -16.50 0.66
N LYS A 81 4.58 -16.15 -0.23
CA LYS A 81 4.80 -15.11 -1.26
C LYS A 81 4.20 -13.78 -0.80
N ALA A 82 4.98 -12.71 -0.93
CA ALA A 82 4.44 -11.35 -0.78
C ALA A 82 3.57 -10.99 -1.99
N PHE A 83 2.66 -10.03 -1.83
CA PHE A 83 1.70 -9.66 -2.89
C PHE A 83 2.39 -9.29 -4.21
N PHE A 84 3.38 -8.41 -4.19
CA PHE A 84 4.12 -8.04 -5.40
C PHE A 84 4.94 -9.19 -5.99
N GLU A 85 5.31 -10.21 -5.20
CA GLU A 85 5.96 -11.42 -5.74
C GLU A 85 5.01 -12.30 -6.57
N LEU A 86 3.70 -12.02 -6.58
CA LEU A 86 2.76 -12.67 -7.52
C LEU A 86 2.90 -12.11 -8.93
N PHE A 87 3.27 -10.84 -9.07
CA PHE A 87 3.33 -10.13 -10.35
C PHE A 87 4.75 -9.86 -10.83
N LEU A 88 5.72 -9.81 -9.91
CA LEU A 88 7.09 -9.39 -10.16
C LEU A 88 8.11 -10.37 -9.57
N PRO A 89 9.32 -10.47 -10.14
CA PRO A 89 10.41 -11.19 -9.50
C PRO A 89 10.77 -10.55 -8.15
N LYS A 90 11.23 -11.35 -7.19
CA LYS A 90 11.47 -10.93 -5.78
C LYS A 90 12.25 -9.63 -5.61
N ARG A 91 13.26 -9.40 -6.45
CA ARG A 91 14.07 -8.17 -6.42
C ARG A 91 13.27 -6.94 -6.80
N ALA A 92 12.43 -7.03 -7.84
CA ALA A 92 11.56 -5.96 -8.28
C ALA A 92 10.40 -5.74 -7.29
N ALA A 93 9.83 -6.81 -6.73
CA ALA A 93 8.81 -6.72 -5.68
C ALA A 93 9.28 -5.92 -4.46
N LYS A 94 10.55 -6.09 -4.04
CA LYS A 94 11.15 -5.28 -2.97
C LYS A 94 11.36 -3.81 -3.34
N GLN A 95 11.52 -3.50 -4.62
CA GLN A 95 11.67 -2.12 -5.08
C GLN A 95 10.32 -1.38 -5.19
N MET A 96 9.21 -2.09 -5.36
CA MET A 96 7.88 -1.48 -5.46
C MET A 96 7.53 -0.60 -4.26
N PHE A 97 7.95 -0.97 -3.05
CA PHE A 97 7.80 -0.10 -1.88
C PHE A 97 8.48 1.26 -2.09
N LYS A 98 9.71 1.28 -2.59
CA LYS A 98 10.46 2.53 -2.84
C LYS A 98 9.82 3.35 -3.95
N VAL A 99 9.37 2.70 -5.02
CA VAL A 99 8.69 3.36 -6.14
C VAL A 99 7.39 4.00 -5.67
N ASN A 100 6.57 3.28 -4.90
CA ASN A 100 5.32 3.82 -4.35
C ASN A 100 5.58 4.96 -3.37
N ALA A 101 6.57 4.82 -2.48
CA ALA A 101 6.97 5.90 -1.57
C ALA A 101 7.44 7.15 -2.33
N ALA A 102 8.21 6.99 -3.40
CA ALA A 102 8.64 8.09 -4.25
C ALA A 102 7.47 8.76 -4.97
N ALA A 103 6.53 7.98 -5.54
CA ALA A 103 5.34 8.52 -6.18
C ALA A 103 4.47 9.33 -5.21
N ILE A 104 4.28 8.83 -3.98
CA ILE A 104 3.57 9.57 -2.92
C ILE A 104 4.32 10.87 -2.58
N ALA A 105 5.63 10.81 -2.38
CA ALA A 105 6.44 11.97 -2.02
C ALA A 105 6.42 13.05 -3.12
N ILE A 106 6.53 12.65 -4.39
CA ILE A 106 6.43 13.58 -5.53
C ILE A 106 5.03 14.19 -5.60
N GLY A 107 3.96 13.39 -5.42
CA GLY A 107 2.60 13.91 -5.40
C GLY A 107 2.38 14.98 -4.32
N TYR A 108 2.86 14.75 -3.10
CA TYR A 108 2.81 15.75 -2.04
C TYR A 108 3.69 16.96 -2.32
N LEU A 109 4.86 16.78 -2.92
CA LEU A 109 5.71 17.91 -3.32
C LEU A 109 4.98 18.80 -4.35
N CYS A 110 4.33 18.20 -5.35
CA CYS A 110 3.50 18.93 -6.30
C CYS A 110 2.35 19.68 -5.60
N LEU A 111 1.68 19.03 -4.64
CA LEU A 111 0.62 19.65 -3.84
C LEU A 111 1.12 20.83 -3.01
N LEU A 112 2.34 20.73 -2.45
CA LEU A 112 2.96 21.83 -1.69
C LEU A 112 3.32 23.00 -2.61
N ILE A 113 3.83 22.72 -3.82
CA ILE A 113 4.13 23.75 -4.81
C ILE A 113 2.85 24.46 -5.25
N SER A 114 1.76 23.71 -5.50
CA SER A 114 0.47 24.29 -5.92
C SER A 114 -0.23 25.13 -4.84
N LEU A 115 0.26 25.10 -3.59
CA LEU A 115 -0.21 25.96 -2.50
C LEU A 115 0.50 27.32 -2.46
N VAL A 116 1.70 27.42 -3.07
CA VAL A 116 2.54 28.64 -3.04
C VAL A 116 2.39 29.47 -4.31
N VAL A 117 2.06 28.82 -5.44
CA VAL A 117 1.87 29.43 -6.76
C VAL A 117 0.38 29.71 -7.00
#